data_AF-A0A5D4TH15-F1
#
_entry.id   AF-A0A5D4TH15-F1
#
_cell.length_a   1.000
_cell.length_b   1.000
_cell.length_c   1.000
_cell.angle_alpha   90.00
_cell.angle_beta   90.00
_cell.angle_gamma   90.00
#
_symmetry.space_group_name_H-M   'P 1'
#
loop_
_entity.id
_entity.type
_entity.pdbx_description
1 polymer ?
#
loop_
_entity_poly.entity_id
_entity_poly.type
_entity_poly.pdbx_seq_one_letter_code
_entity_poly.pdbx_strand_id
1 'polypeptide(L)'
;LVNLPGNMLTATDLANHAAGLAEKYGFELEILEKEEMEKLGMGALLAVNKGSVEPPKMIVLKYQGKEEWTDVIGLVGKGITFDTGGYSIKPKDGIVGMKTDMGGAATVLGAMEAIGELKPEQNVLAVIASTDNMISGEAFKPDDVITSMSGKTIEILNTDAEGRLVLADAVTYAKQHGANYLVDVATLTGGV
;
A
#
# COMPACT_ATOMS: atom_id res chain seq x y z
N LEU A 1 0.53 14.70 -3.94
CA LEU A 1 1.29 13.44 -3.95
C LEU A 1 1.52 12.92 -5.37
N VAL A 2 0.50 12.50 -6.12
CA VAL A 2 0.59 11.91 -7.49
C VAL A 2 1.48 12.66 -8.50
N ASN A 3 1.56 13.99 -8.40
CA ASN A 3 2.37 14.80 -9.32
C ASN A 3 3.88 14.77 -9.02
N LEU A 4 4.28 14.44 -7.79
CA LEU A 4 5.70 14.35 -7.41
C LEU A 4 6.38 13.26 -8.23
N PRO A 5 7.63 13.48 -8.68
CA PRO A 5 8.36 12.46 -9.42
C PRO A 5 8.79 11.32 -8.48
N GLY A 6 8.95 10.10 -9.03
CA GLY A 6 9.24 8.90 -8.23
C GLY A 6 10.55 8.97 -7.43
N ASN A 7 11.52 9.79 -7.85
CA ASN A 7 12.76 10.03 -7.11
C ASN A 7 12.62 10.99 -5.91
N MET A 8 11.43 11.57 -5.69
CA MET A 8 11.12 12.48 -4.58
C MET A 8 9.93 12.02 -3.73
N LEU A 9 9.31 10.89 -4.09
CA LEU A 9 8.20 10.31 -3.36
C LEU A 9 8.40 8.81 -3.26
N THR A 10 9.17 8.39 -2.26
CA THR A 10 9.39 6.98 -1.93
C THR A 10 8.32 6.45 -0.98
N ALA A 11 8.38 5.15 -0.65
CA ALA A 11 7.50 4.56 0.36
C ALA A 11 7.72 5.22 1.74
N THR A 12 8.98 5.53 2.08
CA THR A 12 9.31 6.30 3.29
C THR A 12 8.71 7.71 3.26
N ASP A 13 8.75 8.41 2.12
CA ASP A 13 8.14 9.73 2.01
C ASP A 13 6.61 9.69 2.16
N LEU A 14 5.95 8.66 1.65
CA LEU A 14 4.52 8.45 1.87
C LEU A 14 4.19 8.19 3.35
N ALA A 15 5.01 7.40 4.03
CA ALA A 15 4.87 7.16 5.46
C ALA A 15 5.07 8.44 6.28
N ASN A 16 6.07 9.25 5.92
CA ASN A 16 6.31 10.56 6.55
C ASN A 16 5.14 11.53 6.32
N HIS A 17 4.54 11.54 5.12
CA HIS A 17 3.35 12.34 4.85
C HIS A 17 2.16 11.89 5.72
N ALA A 18 1.94 10.58 5.84
CA ALA A 18 0.90 10.04 6.72
C ALA A 18 1.15 10.39 8.19
N ALA A 19 2.40 10.36 8.64
CA ALA A 19 2.77 10.78 9.98
C ALA A 19 2.44 12.26 10.24
N GLY A 20 2.69 13.14 9.26
CA GLY A 20 2.28 14.54 9.34
C GLY A 20 0.77 14.73 9.43
N LEU A 21 -0.03 13.93 8.71
CA LEU A 21 -1.49 13.94 8.86
C LEU A 21 -1.93 13.46 10.24
N ALA A 22 -1.30 12.40 10.76
CA ALA A 22 -1.58 11.87 12.08
C ALA A 22 -1.31 12.91 13.17
N GLU A 23 -0.16 13.59 13.13
CA GLU A 23 0.18 14.66 14.07
C GLU A 23 -0.81 15.83 13.95
N LYS A 24 -1.11 16.28 12.72
CA LYS A 24 -1.99 17.41 12.45
C LYS A 24 -3.42 17.19 12.96
N TYR A 25 -3.96 15.99 12.80
CA TYR A 25 -5.37 15.68 13.09
C TYR A 25 -5.59 14.78 14.32
N GLY A 26 -4.51 14.33 14.96
CA GLY A 26 -4.57 13.44 16.12
C GLY A 26 -5.01 12.01 15.80
N PHE A 27 -4.65 11.50 14.61
CA PHE A 27 -4.88 10.08 14.29
C PHE A 27 -3.88 9.21 15.04
N GLU A 28 -4.31 8.00 15.41
CA GLU A 28 -3.35 6.97 15.78
C GLU A 28 -2.65 6.49 14.51
N LEU A 29 -1.31 6.39 14.57
CA LEU A 29 -0.45 6.00 13.47
C LEU A 29 0.34 4.75 13.86
N GLU A 30 0.35 3.79 12.96
CA GLU A 30 1.26 2.65 12.97
C GLU A 30 1.92 2.55 11.60
N ILE A 31 3.25 2.41 11.58
CA ILE A 31 4.01 2.19 10.35
C ILE A 31 4.80 0.91 10.57
N LEU A 32 4.47 -0.15 9.84
CA LEU A 32 5.28 -1.35 9.88
C LEU A 32 6.49 -1.18 8.96
N GLU A 33 7.64 -1.47 9.54
CA GLU A 33 8.91 -1.62 8.85
C GLU A 33 9.07 -3.02 8.27
N LYS A 34 10.05 -3.19 7.39
CA LYS A 34 10.34 -4.46 6.70
C LYS A 34 10.42 -5.65 7.66
N GLU A 35 11.16 -5.52 8.76
CA GLU A 35 11.35 -6.60 9.73
C GLU A 35 10.05 -7.01 10.43
N GLU A 36 9.12 -6.08 10.62
CA GLU A 36 7.81 -6.36 11.23
C GLU A 36 6.91 -7.08 10.23
N MET A 37 6.92 -6.63 8.98
CA MET A 37 6.21 -7.30 7.88
C MET A 37 6.73 -8.73 7.65
N GLU A 38 8.03 -8.97 7.79
CA GLU A 38 8.63 -10.31 7.72
C GLU A 38 8.11 -11.22 8.85
N LYS A 39 8.03 -10.70 10.09
CA LYS A 39 7.48 -11.44 11.24
C LYS A 39 5.99 -11.74 11.09
N LEU A 40 5.24 -10.84 10.48
CA LEU A 40 3.81 -11.00 10.21
C LEU A 40 3.53 -11.89 8.99
N GLY A 41 4.56 -12.28 8.24
CA GLY A 41 4.42 -13.15 7.07
C GLY A 41 3.79 -12.45 5.86
N MET A 42 4.00 -11.14 5.70
CA MET A 42 3.50 -10.36 4.55
C MET A 42 4.31 -10.62 3.27
N GLY A 43 4.40 -11.88 2.88
CA GLY A 43 5.25 -12.33 1.79
C GLY A 43 4.83 -11.82 0.41
N ALA A 44 3.59 -11.36 0.23
CA ALA A 44 3.14 -10.80 -1.05
C ALA A 44 3.67 -9.38 -1.25
N LEU A 45 3.58 -8.53 -0.24
CA LEU A 45 4.17 -7.20 -0.26
C LEU A 45 5.70 -7.27 -0.31
N LEU A 46 6.31 -8.13 0.52
CA LEU A 46 7.76 -8.30 0.57
C LEU A 46 8.35 -8.84 -0.73
N ALA A 47 7.62 -9.71 -1.45
CA ALA A 47 8.06 -10.20 -2.75
C ALA A 47 8.17 -9.07 -3.78
N VAL A 48 7.16 -8.18 -3.85
CA VAL A 48 7.17 -7.01 -4.74
C VAL A 48 8.34 -6.08 -4.41
N ASN A 49 8.57 -5.81 -3.12
CA ASN A 49 9.66 -4.94 -2.68
C ASN A 49 11.06 -5.53 -2.91
N LYS A 50 11.21 -6.85 -3.03
CA LYS A 50 12.52 -7.53 -3.02
C LYS A 50 13.52 -6.99 -4.06
N GLY A 51 13.02 -6.43 -5.16
CA GLY A 51 13.84 -5.80 -6.19
C GLY A 51 14.42 -4.43 -5.83
N SER A 52 13.89 -3.78 -4.79
CA SER A 52 14.17 -2.39 -4.45
C SER A 52 15.29 -2.21 -3.42
N VAL A 53 15.90 -1.02 -3.46
CA VAL A 53 16.78 -0.51 -2.39
C VAL A 53 16.00 0.30 -1.35
N GLU A 54 14.82 0.81 -1.71
CA GLU A 54 13.94 1.52 -0.79
C GLU A 54 13.13 0.49 0.02
N PRO A 55 13.13 0.59 1.37
CA PRO A 55 12.35 -0.33 2.19
C PRO A 55 10.85 -0.09 1.99
N PRO A 56 10.03 -1.16 2.06
CA PRO A 56 8.59 -1.02 1.98
C PRO A 56 8.03 -0.48 3.29
N LYS A 57 6.80 0.05 3.23
CA LYS A 57 6.05 0.53 4.40
C LYS A 57 4.61 0.00 4.36
N MET A 58 4.12 -0.54 5.47
CA MET A 58 2.68 -0.67 5.70
C MET A 58 2.24 0.48 6.61
N ILE A 59 1.48 1.42 6.06
CA ILE A 59 1.04 2.62 6.78
C ILE A 59 -0.39 2.40 7.25
N VAL A 60 -0.64 2.59 8.54
CA VAL A 60 -1.95 2.48 9.15
C VAL A 60 -2.31 3.78 9.87
N LEU A 61 -3.45 4.35 9.53
CA LEU A 61 -4.04 5.49 10.26
C LEU A 61 -5.39 5.07 10.82
N LYS A 62 -5.63 5.36 12.10
CA LYS A 62 -6.93 5.15 12.74
C LYS A 62 -7.51 6.48 13.15
N TYR A 63 -8.73 6.71 12.67
CA TYR A 63 -9.59 7.78 13.14
C TYR A 63 -10.78 7.18 13.88
N GLN A 64 -10.87 7.46 15.17
CA GLN A 64 -11.98 7.02 16.01
C GLN A 64 -13.01 8.16 16.16
N GLY A 65 -14.06 8.10 15.35
CA GLY A 65 -15.18 9.05 15.41
C GLY A 65 -16.33 8.61 16.32
N LYS A 66 -16.37 7.32 16.71
CA LYS A 66 -17.37 6.76 17.63
C LYS A 66 -16.76 6.39 18.98
N GLU A 67 -17.60 6.20 19.99
CA GLU A 67 -17.15 5.81 21.34
C GLU A 67 -16.44 4.45 21.37
N GLU A 68 -16.98 3.46 20.63
CA GLU A 68 -16.40 2.12 20.52
C GLU A 68 -15.75 1.92 19.15
N TRP A 69 -14.68 1.13 19.06
CA TRP A 69 -14.03 0.71 17.80
C TRP A 69 -14.81 -0.42 17.11
N THR A 70 -16.03 -0.11 16.68
CA THR A 70 -16.93 -1.01 15.94
C THR A 70 -17.42 -0.33 14.66
N ASP A 71 -18.06 -1.10 13.77
CA ASP A 71 -18.61 -0.58 12.51
C ASP A 71 -17.56 0.16 11.66
N VAL A 72 -16.34 -0.35 11.62
CA VAL A 72 -15.16 0.33 11.08
C VAL A 72 -15.15 0.23 9.56
N ILE A 73 -15.01 1.38 8.88
CA ILE A 73 -14.79 1.46 7.44
C ILE A 73 -13.28 1.42 7.17
N GLY A 74 -12.82 0.39 6.47
CA GLY A 74 -11.44 0.24 6.02
C GLY A 74 -11.24 0.80 4.61
N LEU A 75 -10.35 1.78 4.48
CA LEU A 75 -9.87 2.32 3.20
C LEU A 75 -8.48 1.76 2.91
N VAL A 76 -8.35 0.98 1.84
CA VAL A 76 -7.10 0.31 1.49
C VAL A 76 -6.50 0.93 0.23
N GLY A 77 -5.26 1.40 0.28
CA GLY A 77 -4.62 2.09 -0.84
C GLY A 77 -3.47 1.30 -1.44
N LYS A 78 -3.46 1.13 -2.77
CA LYS A 78 -2.25 0.71 -3.52
C LYS A 78 -1.23 1.86 -3.49
N GLY A 79 -0.06 1.61 -2.89
CA GLY A 79 1.02 2.59 -2.72
C GLY A 79 2.27 2.29 -3.54
N ILE A 80 2.13 1.85 -4.80
CA ILE A 80 3.29 1.58 -5.66
C ILE A 80 3.88 2.90 -6.16
N THR A 81 4.98 3.35 -5.56
CA THR A 81 5.54 4.69 -5.82
C THR A 81 6.16 4.83 -7.21
N PHE A 82 6.64 3.73 -7.76
CA PHE A 82 6.99 3.60 -9.16
C PHE A 82 6.86 2.14 -9.59
N ASP A 83 6.32 1.91 -10.79
CA ASP A 83 6.12 0.57 -11.33
C ASP A 83 6.88 0.36 -12.64
N THR A 84 7.95 -0.43 -12.58
CA THR A 84 8.70 -0.86 -13.77
C THR A 84 8.09 -2.09 -14.44
N GLY A 85 7.19 -2.78 -13.74
CA GLY A 85 6.71 -4.13 -14.03
C GLY A 85 7.59 -5.27 -13.53
N GLY A 86 8.75 -4.98 -12.92
CA GLY A 86 9.70 -6.01 -12.51
C GLY A 86 10.28 -6.76 -13.72
N TYR A 87 10.56 -8.06 -13.59
CA TYR A 87 11.07 -8.86 -14.71
C TYR A 87 10.08 -8.97 -15.89
N SER A 88 8.78 -8.81 -15.63
CA SER A 88 7.74 -8.56 -16.62
C SER A 88 7.74 -7.08 -17.06
N ILE A 89 8.88 -6.60 -17.54
CA ILE A 89 9.17 -5.18 -17.75
C ILE A 89 8.15 -4.49 -18.68
N LYS A 90 7.70 -3.30 -18.27
CA LYS A 90 6.86 -2.45 -19.11
C LYS A 90 7.62 -1.96 -20.36
N PRO A 91 6.94 -1.80 -21.51
CA PRO A 91 7.54 -1.20 -22.69
C PRO A 91 7.84 0.30 -22.46
N LYS A 92 8.66 0.88 -23.34
CA LYS A 92 9.13 2.28 -23.26
C LYS A 92 8.02 3.30 -23.01
N ASP A 93 6.88 3.15 -23.69
CA ASP A 93 5.76 4.09 -23.54
C ASP A 93 4.88 3.75 -22.34
N GLY A 94 4.81 2.47 -21.96
CA GLY A 94 3.99 1.99 -20.83
C GLY A 94 4.58 2.30 -19.47
N ILE A 95 5.90 2.48 -19.37
CA ILE A 95 6.57 2.83 -18.10
C ILE A 95 6.48 4.34 -17.79
N VAL A 96 6.27 5.19 -18.80
CA VAL A 96 6.14 6.63 -18.60
C VAL A 96 4.84 6.93 -17.86
N GLY A 97 4.93 7.68 -16.77
CA GLY A 97 3.79 8.03 -15.94
C GLY A 97 3.55 7.09 -14.77
N MET A 98 4.25 5.97 -14.65
CA MET A 98 4.07 5.01 -13.54
C MET A 98 4.43 5.53 -12.15
N LYS A 99 4.92 6.78 -12.04
CA LYS A 99 4.91 7.53 -10.77
C LYS A 99 3.50 7.72 -10.18
N THR A 100 2.46 7.61 -11.00
CA THR A 100 1.06 7.76 -10.58
C THR A 100 0.48 6.49 -9.98
N ASP A 101 1.25 5.39 -9.93
CA ASP A 101 0.76 4.06 -9.55
C ASP A 101 0.52 3.89 -8.03
N MET A 102 0.83 4.96 -7.28
CA MET A 102 0.48 5.17 -5.88
C MET A 102 -0.79 6.04 -5.73
N GLY A 103 -1.53 6.29 -6.81
CA GLY A 103 -2.74 7.13 -6.81
C GLY A 103 -3.82 6.64 -5.85
N GLY A 104 -3.89 5.32 -5.62
CA GLY A 104 -4.74 4.71 -4.59
C GLY A 104 -4.38 5.19 -3.19
N ALA A 105 -3.11 5.06 -2.80
CA ALA A 105 -2.59 5.58 -1.53
C ALA A 105 -2.80 7.09 -1.38
N ALA A 106 -2.54 7.87 -2.43
CA ALA A 106 -2.77 9.32 -2.41
C ALA A 106 -4.24 9.67 -2.15
N THR A 107 -5.16 8.91 -2.75
CA THR A 107 -6.60 9.09 -2.57
C THR A 107 -7.02 8.76 -1.15
N VAL A 108 -6.53 7.66 -0.57
CA VAL A 108 -6.81 7.28 0.82
C VAL A 108 -6.26 8.33 1.79
N LEU A 109 -5.04 8.83 1.59
CA LEU A 109 -4.48 9.90 2.43
C LEU A 109 -5.28 11.21 2.33
N GLY A 110 -5.71 11.59 1.11
CA GLY A 110 -6.59 12.75 0.92
C GLY A 110 -7.96 12.58 1.59
N ALA A 111 -8.53 11.36 1.57
CA ALA A 111 -9.75 11.05 2.31
C ALA A 111 -9.54 11.17 3.82
N MET A 112 -8.40 10.68 4.34
CA MET A 112 -8.06 10.83 5.76
C MET A 112 -7.86 12.29 6.16
N GLU A 113 -7.25 13.12 5.32
CA GLU A 113 -7.18 14.57 5.56
C GLU A 113 -8.58 15.19 5.67
N ALA A 114 -9.48 14.89 4.73
CA ALA A 114 -10.87 15.37 4.79
C ALA A 114 -11.62 14.87 6.04
N ILE A 115 -11.39 13.63 6.46
CA ILE A 115 -11.94 13.07 7.70
C ILE A 115 -11.41 13.82 8.93
N GLY A 116 -10.12 14.15 8.96
CA GLY A 116 -9.51 14.92 10.05
C GLY A 116 -10.06 16.34 10.19
N GLU A 117 -10.39 16.97 9.05
CA GLU A 117 -11.03 18.29 9.01
C GLU A 117 -12.51 18.25 9.42
N LEU A 118 -13.28 17.30 8.86
CA LEU A 118 -14.73 17.23 9.04
C LEU A 118 -15.15 16.54 10.34
N LYS A 119 -14.30 15.64 10.86
CA LYS A 119 -14.52 14.85 12.07
C LYS A 119 -15.89 14.14 12.11
N PRO A 120 -16.20 13.29 11.12
CA PRO A 120 -17.47 12.57 11.07
C PRO A 120 -17.60 11.58 12.24
N GLU A 121 -18.82 11.33 12.71
CA GLU A 121 -19.10 10.34 13.76
C GLU A 121 -19.01 8.88 13.24
N GLN A 122 -17.84 8.50 12.74
CA GLN A 122 -17.59 7.22 12.09
C GLN A 122 -16.13 6.77 12.30
N ASN A 123 -15.93 5.51 12.68
CA ASN A 123 -14.59 4.93 12.74
C ASN A 123 -14.08 4.63 11.33
N VAL A 124 -12.89 5.10 11.04
CA VAL A 124 -12.23 4.89 9.76
C VAL A 124 -10.80 4.41 9.99
N LEU A 125 -10.46 3.34 9.30
CA LEU A 125 -9.12 2.77 9.25
C LEU A 125 -8.59 2.96 7.84
N ALA A 126 -7.43 3.60 7.68
CA ALA A 126 -6.69 3.58 6.43
C ALA A 126 -5.54 2.59 6.53
N VAL A 127 -5.35 1.74 5.52
CA VAL A 127 -4.22 0.81 5.39
C VAL A 127 -3.61 0.96 4.01
N ILE A 128 -2.35 1.33 3.94
CA ILE A 128 -1.64 1.57 2.67
C ILE A 128 -0.41 0.69 2.62
N ALA A 129 -0.37 -0.21 1.64
CA ALA A 129 0.82 -0.97 1.32
C ALA A 129 1.67 -0.20 0.30
N SER A 130 2.84 0.26 0.72
CA SER A 130 3.71 1.09 -0.10
C SER A 130 5.09 0.48 -0.33
N THR A 131 5.51 0.49 -1.59
CA THR A 131 6.82 0.06 -2.11
C THR A 131 6.95 0.61 -3.53
N ASP A 132 8.08 0.45 -4.18
CA ASP A 132 8.21 0.44 -5.64
C ASP A 132 8.33 -1.01 -6.16
N ASN A 133 8.13 -1.18 -7.48
CA ASN A 133 8.32 -2.45 -8.19
C ASN A 133 9.50 -2.28 -9.16
N MET A 134 10.67 -2.76 -8.75
CA MET A 134 11.95 -2.53 -9.41
C MET A 134 12.59 -3.83 -9.92
N ILE A 135 13.41 -3.71 -10.98
CA ILE A 135 14.25 -4.81 -11.47
C ILE A 135 15.61 -4.77 -10.75
N SER A 136 16.01 -5.90 -10.19
CA SER A 136 17.37 -6.12 -9.70
C SER A 136 17.72 -7.62 -9.69
N GLY A 137 18.93 -7.97 -9.26
CA GLY A 137 19.34 -9.37 -9.10
C GLY A 137 18.51 -10.15 -8.07
N GLU A 138 17.87 -9.45 -7.13
CA GLU A 138 17.07 -10.06 -6.06
C GLU A 138 15.57 -10.06 -6.35
N ALA A 139 15.12 -9.36 -7.40
CA ALA A 139 13.70 -9.21 -7.70
C ALA A 139 13.01 -10.58 -7.90
N PHE A 140 11.76 -10.64 -7.43
CA PHE A 140 10.85 -11.75 -7.68
C PHE A 140 10.61 -11.93 -9.19
N LYS A 141 10.34 -13.16 -9.60
CA LYS A 141 10.27 -13.58 -11.00
C LYS A 141 8.95 -14.29 -11.29
N PRO A 142 8.55 -14.38 -12.56
CA PRO A 142 7.60 -15.39 -12.99
C PRO A 142 8.00 -16.79 -12.51
N ASP A 143 7.01 -17.61 -12.18
CA ASP A 143 7.09 -18.95 -11.59
C ASP A 143 7.56 -19.00 -10.12
N ASP A 144 7.90 -17.87 -9.49
CA ASP A 144 8.09 -17.84 -8.03
C ASP A 144 6.75 -18.15 -7.32
N VAL A 145 6.81 -18.94 -6.25
CA VAL A 145 5.66 -19.20 -5.36
C VAL A 145 5.92 -18.55 -4.01
N ILE A 146 5.02 -17.67 -3.60
CA ILE A 146 5.11 -16.90 -2.36
C ILE A 146 3.97 -17.26 -1.42
N THR A 147 4.11 -16.96 -0.12
CA THR A 147 3.04 -17.11 0.88
C THR A 147 2.63 -15.72 1.37
N SER A 148 1.36 -15.37 1.22
CA SER A 148 0.79 -14.12 1.73
C SER A 148 0.56 -14.17 3.23
N MET A 149 0.30 -13.01 3.84
CA MET A 149 -0.08 -12.87 5.24
C MET A 149 -1.33 -13.69 5.61
N SER A 150 -2.21 -13.91 4.63
CA SER A 150 -3.41 -14.74 4.82
C SER A 150 -3.12 -16.24 4.94
N GLY A 151 -1.85 -16.66 4.78
CA GLY A 151 -1.41 -18.05 4.75
C GLY A 151 -1.61 -18.75 3.40
N LYS A 152 -2.24 -18.06 2.42
CA LYS A 152 -2.40 -18.59 1.06
C LYS A 152 -1.11 -18.46 0.26
N THR A 153 -0.82 -19.47 -0.53
CA THR A 153 0.26 -19.42 -1.54
C THR A 153 -0.22 -18.76 -2.83
N ILE A 154 0.68 -18.06 -3.52
CA ILE A 154 0.42 -17.36 -4.78
C ILE A 154 1.56 -17.69 -5.74
N GLU A 155 1.24 -18.26 -6.89
CA GLU A 155 2.16 -18.39 -8.02
C GLU A 155 2.20 -17.07 -8.79
N ILE A 156 3.40 -16.54 -9.00
CA ILE A 156 3.61 -15.30 -9.72
C ILE A 156 3.76 -15.61 -11.20
N LEU A 157 2.73 -15.34 -12.01
CA LEU A 157 2.84 -15.50 -13.47
C LEU A 157 3.30 -14.22 -14.17
N ASN A 158 3.13 -13.06 -13.52
CA ASN A 158 3.47 -11.75 -14.07
C ASN A 158 3.82 -10.79 -12.93
N THR A 159 5.03 -10.24 -12.93
CA THR A 159 5.50 -9.31 -11.90
C THR A 159 4.97 -7.89 -12.06
N ASP A 160 4.32 -7.59 -13.21
CA ASP A 160 3.57 -6.37 -13.51
C ASP A 160 2.11 -6.44 -13.01
N ALA A 161 1.78 -7.51 -12.29
CA ALA A 161 0.54 -7.65 -11.55
C ALA A 161 0.79 -7.48 -10.03
N GLU A 162 1.72 -6.60 -9.66
CA GLU A 162 2.18 -6.34 -8.30
C GLU A 162 1.12 -5.71 -7.40
N GLY A 163 0.27 -4.84 -7.94
CA GLY A 163 -0.72 -4.07 -7.18
C GLY A 163 -1.67 -4.97 -6.38
N ARG A 164 -2.11 -6.09 -6.97
CA ARG A 164 -3.00 -7.04 -6.28
C ARG A 164 -2.27 -7.85 -5.19
N LEU A 165 -0.95 -8.00 -5.30
CA LEU A 165 -0.14 -8.70 -4.30
C LEU A 165 0.00 -7.84 -3.05
N VAL A 166 0.40 -6.58 -3.20
CA VAL A 166 0.53 -5.66 -2.06
C VAL A 166 -0.82 -5.43 -1.37
N LEU A 167 -1.91 -5.36 -2.15
CA LEU A 167 -3.27 -5.22 -1.61
C LEU A 167 -3.74 -6.47 -0.87
N ALA A 168 -3.32 -7.68 -1.26
CA ALA A 168 -3.73 -8.91 -0.58
C ALA A 168 -3.27 -8.92 0.90
N ASP A 169 -2.04 -8.48 1.17
CA ASP A 169 -1.53 -8.34 2.54
C ASP A 169 -2.19 -7.14 3.25
N ALA A 170 -2.34 -6.00 2.57
CA ALA A 170 -3.00 -4.82 3.16
C ALA A 170 -4.44 -5.08 3.59
N VAL A 171 -5.24 -5.76 2.75
CA VAL A 171 -6.62 -6.17 3.07
C VAL A 171 -6.64 -7.15 4.23
N THR A 172 -5.72 -8.12 4.26
CA THR A 172 -5.63 -9.07 5.39
C THR A 172 -5.35 -8.33 6.69
N TYR A 173 -4.44 -7.37 6.65
CA TYR A 173 -4.05 -6.58 7.82
C TYR A 173 -5.15 -5.61 8.28
N ALA A 174 -5.88 -4.99 7.34
CA ALA A 174 -7.04 -4.15 7.64
C ALA A 174 -8.15 -4.94 8.36
N LYS A 175 -8.37 -6.20 7.97
CA LYS A 175 -9.32 -7.10 8.65
C LYS A 175 -8.87 -7.43 10.07
N GLN A 176 -7.59 -7.65 10.31
CA GLN A 176 -7.06 -7.89 11.67
C GLN A 176 -7.26 -6.68 12.58
N HIS A 177 -7.31 -5.48 12.00
CA HIS A 177 -7.59 -4.23 12.68
C HIS A 177 -9.09 -3.93 12.89
N GLY A 178 -9.97 -4.89 12.57
CA GLY A 178 -11.40 -4.78 12.84
C GLY A 178 -12.22 -4.09 11.76
N ALA A 179 -11.68 -3.84 10.56
CA ALA A 179 -12.45 -3.32 9.44
C ALA A 179 -13.64 -4.24 9.11
N ASN A 180 -14.86 -3.69 9.16
CA ASN A 180 -16.11 -4.41 8.85
C ASN A 180 -16.48 -4.28 7.37
N TYR A 181 -16.17 -3.13 6.79
CA TYR A 181 -16.34 -2.83 5.36
C TYR A 181 -15.00 -2.44 4.79
N LEU A 182 -14.71 -2.87 3.57
CA LEU A 182 -13.44 -2.57 2.92
C LEU A 182 -13.69 -1.96 1.55
N VAL A 183 -13.01 -0.85 1.30
CA VAL A 183 -12.92 -0.20 0.00
C VAL A 183 -11.45 -0.12 -0.35
N ASP A 184 -11.00 -0.92 -1.31
CA ASP A 184 -9.67 -0.76 -1.89
C ASP A 184 -9.71 0.21 -3.07
N VAL A 185 -8.68 1.06 -3.17
CA VAL A 185 -8.53 2.05 -4.24
C VAL A 185 -7.15 1.84 -4.87
N ALA A 186 -7.14 1.58 -6.17
CA ALA A 186 -5.91 1.23 -6.88
C ALA A 186 -5.96 1.58 -8.37
N THR A 187 -4.83 2.03 -8.89
CA THR A 187 -4.49 2.04 -10.32
C THR A 187 -4.09 0.61 -10.72
N LEU A 188 -5.07 -0.30 -10.84
CA LEU A 188 -4.78 -1.73 -10.79
C LEU A 188 -4.59 -2.41 -12.14
N THR A 189 -5.32 -2.00 -13.18
CA THR A 189 -5.24 -2.63 -14.50
C THR A 189 -5.38 -1.58 -15.60
N GLY A 190 -4.72 -1.80 -16.74
CA GLY A 190 -4.95 -1.02 -17.96
C GLY A 190 -6.20 -1.45 -18.75
N GLY A 191 -7.00 -2.39 -18.22
CA GLY A 191 -8.21 -2.92 -18.85
C GLY A 191 -9.50 -2.33 -18.28
N VAL A 192 -9.40 -1.24 -17.51
CA VAL A 192 -10.50 -0.47 -16.92
C VAL A 192 -10.58 0.90 -17.58
#